data_AF-A0A966M147-F1
#
_entry.id   AF-A0A966M147-F1
#
_cell.length_a   1.000
_cell.length_b   1.000
_cell.length_c   1.000
_cell.angle_alpha   90.00
_cell.angle_beta   90.00
_cell.angle_gamma   90.00
#
_symmetry.space_group_name_H-M   'P 1'
#
loop_
_entity.id
_entity.type
_entity.pdbx_description
1 polymer ?
#
loop_
_entity_poly.entity_id
_entity_poly.type
_entity_poly.pdbx_seq_one_letter_code
_entity_poly.pdbx_strand_id
1 'polypeptide(L)'
;MGLFGSFLSKFSKSKATIEDLEQFRQILISSDLGVKITDEILDLVKREKSESLSTAIAASLKSRLTTSARTLKVSSVGPTVILIVGVNGTGKTTSAAKLANHYARSGKKVLLVAADT
;
A
#
# COMPACT_ATOMS: atom_id res chain seq x y z
N MET A 1 -13.39 5.32 13.06
CA MET A 1 -11.97 4.90 13.02
C MET A 1 -11.95 3.42 12.71
N GLY A 2 -11.15 2.97 11.73
CA GLY A 2 -11.15 1.57 11.31
C GLY A 2 -10.70 0.61 12.43
N LEU A 3 -11.14 -0.65 12.36
CA LEU A 3 -10.84 -1.73 13.33
C LEU A 3 -9.35 -1.82 13.69
N PHE A 4 -8.47 -1.66 12.70
CA PHE A 4 -7.02 -1.65 12.91
C PHE A 4 -6.54 -0.56 13.88
N GLY A 5 -7.08 0.66 13.75
CA GLY A 5 -6.71 1.78 14.62
C GLY A 5 -7.17 1.60 16.06
N SER A 6 -8.34 0.98 16.28
CA SER A 6 -8.81 0.66 17.63
C SER A 6 -7.93 -0.38 18.34
N PHE A 7 -7.43 -1.39 17.62
CA PHE A 7 -6.52 -2.38 18.19
C PHE A 7 -5.16 -1.79 18.54
N LEU A 8 -4.58 -0.98 17.66
CA LEU A 8 -3.35 -0.26 17.97
C LEU A 8 -3.51 0.65 19.20
N SER A 9 -4.62 1.37 19.32
CA SER A 9 -4.90 2.16 20.53
C SER A 9 -5.06 1.31 21.78
N LYS A 10 -5.60 0.09 21.68
CA LYS A 10 -5.76 -0.84 22.81
C LYS A 10 -4.40 -1.33 23.31
N PHE A 11 -3.54 -1.77 22.39
CA PHE A 11 -2.17 -2.20 22.70
C PHE A 11 -1.28 -1.05 23.18
N SER A 12 -1.60 0.18 22.79
CA SER A 12 -0.90 1.39 23.24
C SER A 12 -1.25 1.78 24.70
N LYS A 13 -2.37 1.30 25.26
CA LYS A 13 -2.85 1.67 26.60
C LYS A 13 -2.74 0.55 27.64
N SER A 14 -2.77 -0.71 27.21
CA SER A 14 -2.76 -1.87 28.09
C SER A 14 -1.97 -3.03 27.49
N LYS A 15 -1.49 -3.93 28.35
CA LYS A 15 -0.83 -5.17 27.91
C LYS A 15 -1.82 -6.02 27.10
N ALA A 16 -1.39 -6.48 25.93
CA ALA A 16 -2.21 -7.30 25.04
C ALA A 16 -2.55 -8.65 25.72
N THR A 17 -3.84 -9.03 25.74
CA THR A 17 -4.23 -10.40 26.11
C THR A 17 -3.99 -11.36 24.94
N ILE A 18 -4.07 -12.67 25.20
CA ILE A 18 -3.93 -13.69 24.15
C ILE A 18 -5.07 -13.55 23.13
N GLU A 19 -6.29 -13.31 23.61
CA GLU A 19 -7.47 -13.12 22.78
C GLU A 19 -7.34 -11.88 21.90
N ASP A 20 -6.77 -10.79 22.42
CA ASP A 20 -6.55 -9.57 21.65
C ASP A 20 -5.55 -9.79 20.50
N LEU A 21 -4.48 -10.54 20.77
CA LEU A 21 -3.48 -10.87 19.75
C LEU A 21 -4.06 -11.77 18.65
N GLU A 22 -4.91 -12.73 19.01
CA GLU A 22 -5.56 -13.59 18.01
C GLU A 22 -6.57 -12.82 17.16
N GLN A 23 -7.40 -11.97 17.77
CA GLN A 23 -8.30 -11.10 17.00
C GLN A 23 -7.52 -10.17 16.06
N PHE A 24 -6.40 -9.62 16.53
CA PHE A 24 -5.55 -8.78 15.69
C PHE A 24 -4.91 -9.57 14.54
N ARG A 25 -4.49 -10.82 14.78
CA ARG A 25 -4.02 -11.75 13.72
C ARG A 25 -5.07 -11.89 12.63
N GLN A 26 -6.32 -12.19 12.97
CA GLN A 26 -7.40 -12.37 12.00
C GLN A 26 -7.67 -11.11 11.18
N ILE A 27 -7.58 -9.93 11.80
CA ILE A 27 -7.71 -8.64 11.11
C ILE A 27 -6.55 -8.44 10.11
N LEU A 28 -5.32 -8.72 10.52
CA LEU A 28 -4.15 -8.57 9.65
C LEU A 28 -4.22 -9.51 8.43
N ILE A 29 -4.61 -10.77 8.64
CA ILE A 29 -4.78 -11.77 7.57
C ILE A 29 -5.90 -11.37 6.62
N SER A 30 -7.07 -10.97 7.13
CA SER A 30 -8.19 -10.50 6.30
C SER A 30 -7.93 -9.17 5.59
N SER A 31 -6.84 -8.47 5.94
CA SER A 31 -6.36 -7.25 5.28
C SER A 31 -5.27 -7.53 4.22
N ASP A 32 -5.16 -8.78 3.75
CA ASP A 32 -4.20 -9.21 2.71
C ASP A 32 -2.71 -9.03 3.06
N LEU A 33 -2.34 -8.95 4.35
CA LEU A 33 -0.93 -8.88 4.75
C LEU A 33 -0.20 -10.24 4.68
N GLY A 34 -0.96 -11.34 4.67
CA GLY A 34 -0.42 -12.70 4.69
C GLY A 34 0.20 -13.11 6.03
N VAL A 35 0.47 -14.41 6.17
CA VAL A 35 0.89 -15.03 7.44
C VAL A 35 2.20 -14.46 7.96
N LYS A 36 3.22 -14.39 7.10
CA LYS A 36 4.57 -13.98 7.49
C LYS A 36 4.60 -12.56 8.06
N ILE A 37 4.03 -11.58 7.37
CA ILE A 37 4.03 -10.19 7.83
C ILE A 37 3.19 -10.06 9.11
N THR A 38 2.08 -10.79 9.19
CA THR A 38 1.23 -10.82 10.38
C THR A 38 1.98 -11.30 11.62
N ASP A 39 2.69 -12.43 11.53
CA ASP A 39 3.47 -12.98 12.65
C ASP A 39 4.55 -12.00 13.12
N GLU A 40 5.26 -11.37 12.17
CA GLU A 40 6.27 -10.36 12.49
C GLU A 40 5.67 -9.12 13.18
N ILE A 41 4.48 -8.69 12.78
CA ILE A 41 3.76 -7.59 13.45
C ILE A 41 3.34 -8.00 14.86
N LEU A 42 2.85 -9.22 15.06
CA LEU A 42 2.46 -9.71 16.39
C LEU A 42 3.66 -9.80 17.34
N ASP A 43 4.83 -10.17 16.82
CA ASP A 43 6.06 -10.16 17.60
C ASP A 43 6.49 -8.74 18.00
N LEU A 44 6.29 -7.74 17.13
CA LEU A 44 6.50 -6.34 17.48
C LEU A 44 5.54 -5.90 18.60
N VAL A 45 4.25 -6.27 18.51
CA VAL A 45 3.25 -5.96 19.55
C VAL A 45 3.65 -6.56 20.91
N LYS A 46 4.28 -7.74 20.93
CA LYS A 46 4.73 -8.39 22.18
C LYS A 46 5.99 -7.76 22.77
N ARG A 47 6.88 -7.20 21.94
CA ARG A 47 8.22 -6.72 22.35
C ARG A 47 8.27 -5.21 22.60
N GLU A 48 7.58 -4.43 21.78
CA GLU A 48 7.64 -2.97 21.81
C GLU A 48 6.76 -2.36 22.89
N LYS A 49 7.18 -1.19 23.37
CA LYS A 49 6.36 -0.40 24.29
C LYS A 49 5.20 0.24 23.55
N SER A 50 4.17 0.50 24.31
CA SER A 50 2.86 0.89 23.83
C SER A 50 2.87 2.24 23.08
N GLU A 51 3.77 3.17 23.45
CA GLU A 51 3.96 4.48 22.81
C GLU A 51 4.71 4.43 21.47
N SER A 52 5.62 3.47 21.27
CA SER A 52 6.42 3.34 20.03
C SER A 52 5.82 2.36 19.01
N LEU A 53 4.81 1.58 19.41
CA LEU A 53 4.30 0.45 18.63
C LEU A 53 3.84 0.82 17.22
N SER A 54 3.07 1.90 17.06
CA SER A 54 2.59 2.34 15.75
C SER A 54 3.73 2.72 14.81
N THR A 55 4.73 3.42 15.34
CA THR A 55 5.96 3.81 14.63
C THR A 55 6.79 2.59 14.24
N ALA A 56 6.94 1.62 15.15
CA ALA A 56 7.68 0.38 14.90
C ALA A 56 7.03 -0.48 13.80
N ILE A 57 5.70 -0.63 13.85
CA ILE A 57 4.95 -1.34 12.80
C ILE A 57 5.08 -0.61 11.46
N ALA A 58 4.90 0.71 11.44
CA ALA A 58 5.04 1.50 10.21
C ALA A 58 6.46 1.40 9.64
N ALA A 59 7.50 1.42 10.47
CA ALA A 59 8.88 1.24 10.05
C ALA A 59 9.12 -0.17 9.46
N SER A 60 8.62 -1.21 10.11
CA SER A 60 8.71 -2.61 9.65
C SER A 60 7.98 -2.84 8.31
N LEU A 61 6.84 -2.18 8.10
CA LEU A 61 6.13 -2.24 6.81
C LEU A 61 6.87 -1.45 5.73
N LYS A 62 7.36 -0.25 6.06
CA LYS A 62 8.10 0.60 5.11
C LYS A 62 9.40 -0.04 4.64
N SER A 63 10.13 -0.74 5.52
CA SER A 63 11.40 -1.39 5.15
C SER A 63 11.24 -2.48 4.09
N ARG A 64 10.03 -3.01 3.90
CA ARG A 64 9.70 -4.00 2.85
C ARG A 64 9.37 -3.36 1.52
N LEU A 65 9.02 -2.07 1.53
CA LEU A 65 8.73 -1.36 0.29
C LEU A 65 10.05 -1.05 -0.42
N THR A 66 10.05 -1.16 -1.75
CA THR A 66 11.19 -0.73 -2.54
C THR A 66 11.50 0.76 -2.29
N THR A 67 12.79 1.05 -2.11
CA THR A 67 13.37 2.39 -2.03
C THR A 67 13.70 2.96 -3.42
N SER A 68 13.52 2.16 -4.48
CA SER A 68 13.74 2.60 -5.85
C SER A 68 12.84 3.77 -6.24
N ALA A 69 13.34 4.64 -7.12
CA ALA A 69 12.57 5.74 -7.65
C ALA A 69 11.27 5.23 -8.30
N ARG A 70 10.13 5.80 -7.88
CA ARG A 70 8.79 5.45 -8.38
C ARG A 70 8.33 6.36 -9.53
N THR A 71 9.23 7.19 -10.04
CA THR A 71 8.95 8.11 -11.15
C THR A 71 9.00 7.35 -12.47
N LEU A 72 7.96 7.52 -13.30
CA LEU A 72 8.00 7.03 -14.67
C LEU A 72 9.08 7.76 -15.45
N LYS A 73 9.89 7.01 -16.19
CA LYS A 73 10.90 7.58 -17.08
C LYS A 73 10.20 8.22 -18.27
N VAL A 74 10.40 9.52 -18.44
CA VAL A 74 9.85 10.31 -19.57
C VAL A 74 10.98 10.54 -20.56
N SER A 75 10.69 10.38 -21.85
CA SER A 75 11.66 10.65 -22.92
C SER A 75 12.03 12.13 -22.95
N SER A 76 13.31 12.44 -23.17
CA SER A 76 13.78 13.81 -23.41
C SER A 76 13.49 14.30 -24.83
N VAL A 77 13.30 13.37 -25.78
CA VAL A 77 13.04 13.67 -27.19
C VAL A 77 11.81 12.89 -27.66
N GLY A 78 10.86 13.58 -28.29
CA GLY A 78 9.65 12.98 -28.86
C GLY A 78 8.57 12.63 -27.82
N PRO A 79 7.46 11.99 -28.24
CA PRO A 79 6.42 11.59 -27.32
C PRO A 79 6.92 10.46 -26.41
N THR A 80 6.54 10.51 -25.13
CA THR A 80 6.69 9.36 -24.24
C THR A 80 5.54 8.41 -24.48
N VAL A 81 5.83 7.19 -24.92
CA VAL A 81 4.83 6.14 -25.14
C VAL A 81 4.70 5.30 -23.88
N ILE A 82 3.48 5.17 -23.37
CA ILE A 82 3.17 4.36 -22.19
C ILE A 82 2.17 3.28 -22.63
N LEU A 83 2.63 2.02 -22.65
CA LEU A 83 1.78 0.86 -22.91
C LEU A 83 1.26 0.32 -21.57
N ILE A 84 -0.07 0.22 -21.43
CA ILE A 84 -0.71 -0.34 -20.24
C ILE A 84 -1.11 -1.78 -20.54
N VAL A 85 -0.61 -2.72 -19.73
CA VAL A 85 -0.86 -4.15 -19.86
C VAL A 85 -1.48 -4.70 -18.58
N GLY A 86 -2.25 -5.78 -18.68
CA GLY A 86 -2.87 -6.44 -17.53
C GLY A 86 -4.06 -7.31 -17.92
N VAL A 87 -4.52 -8.15 -16.98
CA VAL A 87 -5.69 -9.02 -17.20
C VAL A 87 -7.00 -8.22 -17.27
N ASN A 88 -8.05 -8.83 -17.80
CA ASN A 88 -9.37 -8.19 -17.91
C ASN A 88 -9.95 -7.87 -16.52
N GLY A 89 -10.61 -6.73 -16.40
CA GLY A 89 -11.21 -6.28 -15.13
C GLY A 89 -10.28 -5.57 -14.14
N THR A 90 -8.97 -5.47 -14.40
CA THR A 90 -8.01 -4.78 -13.48
C THR A 90 -8.04 -3.25 -13.53
N GLY A 91 -8.93 -2.67 -14.35
CA GLY A 91 -9.06 -1.22 -14.48
C GLY A 91 -7.99 -0.56 -15.37
N LYS A 92 -7.51 -1.26 -16.41
CA LYS A 92 -6.56 -0.73 -17.41
C LYS A 92 -7.03 0.59 -18.02
N THR A 93 -8.23 0.62 -18.61
CA THR A 93 -8.81 1.79 -19.26
C THR A 93 -9.01 2.96 -18.28
N THR A 94 -9.51 2.66 -17.07
CA THR A 94 -9.66 3.65 -16.00
C THR A 94 -8.31 4.24 -15.58
N SER A 95 -7.26 3.41 -15.49
CA SER A 95 -5.92 3.85 -15.15
C SER A 95 -5.30 4.68 -16.27
N ALA A 96 -5.54 4.33 -17.54
CA ALA A 96 -5.13 5.12 -18.71
C ALA A 96 -5.74 6.53 -18.67
N ALA A 97 -7.04 6.64 -18.39
CA ALA A 97 -7.73 7.92 -18.26
C ALA A 97 -7.20 8.76 -17.09
N LYS A 98 -6.95 8.14 -15.92
CA LYS A 98 -6.34 8.82 -14.76
C LYS A 98 -4.95 9.36 -15.09
N LEU A 99 -4.12 8.55 -15.76
CA LEU A 99 -2.77 8.94 -16.15
C LEU A 99 -2.78 10.07 -17.19
N ALA A 100 -3.68 9.99 -18.18
CA ALA A 100 -3.88 11.05 -19.16
C ALA A 100 -4.28 12.38 -18.50
N ASN A 101 -5.25 12.35 -17.58
CA ASN A 101 -5.67 13.54 -16.84
C ASN A 101 -4.53 14.11 -15.96
N HIS A 102 -3.73 13.25 -15.32
CA HIS A 102 -2.58 13.68 -14.53
C HIS A 102 -1.55 14.46 -15.36
N TYR A 103 -1.19 13.94 -16.55
CA TYR A 103 -0.23 14.61 -17.43
C TYR A 103 -0.82 15.85 -18.13
N ALA A 104 -2.09 15.82 -18.52
CA ALA A 104 -2.78 16.99 -19.06
C ALA A 104 -2.81 18.14 -18.05
N ARG A 105 -3.14 17.86 -16.78
CA ARG A 105 -3.09 18.85 -15.67
C ARG A 105 -1.69 19.35 -15.38
N SER A 106 -0.67 18.58 -15.75
CA SER A 106 0.75 18.97 -15.65
C SER A 106 1.24 19.72 -16.89
N GLY A 107 0.34 20.16 -17.78
CA GLY A 107 0.64 20.95 -18.98
C GLY A 107 1.19 20.15 -20.16
N LYS A 108 1.18 18.81 -20.11
CA LYS A 108 1.64 17.97 -21.23
C LYS A 108 0.54 17.78 -22.26
N LYS A 109 0.92 17.71 -23.54
CA LYS A 109 0.03 17.24 -24.61
C LYS A 109 -0.10 15.71 -24.52
N VAL A 110 -1.33 15.20 -24.46
CA VAL A 110 -1.61 13.78 -24.28
C VAL A 110 -2.46 13.28 -25.45
N LEU A 111 -2.11 12.09 -25.95
CA LEU A 111 -2.91 11.33 -26.93
C LEU A 111 -3.25 9.97 -26.30
N LEU A 112 -4.54 9.62 -26.31
CA LEU A 112 -5.00 8.27 -25.94
C LEU A 112 -5.19 7.44 -27.21
N VAL A 113 -4.68 6.21 -27.19
CA VAL A 113 -4.82 5.24 -28.28
C VAL A 113 -5.56 4.02 -27.74
N ALA A 114 -6.72 3.72 -28.31
CA ALA A 114 -7.48 2.52 -27.98
C ALA A 114 -6.91 1.33 -28.77
N ALA A 115 -6.05 0.54 -28.13
CA ALA A 115 -5.42 -0.65 -28.70
C ALA A 115 -5.95 -1.97 -28.10
N ASP A 116 -7.05 -1.89 -27.33
CA ASP A 116 -7.77 -3.02 -26.74
C ASP A 116 -9.07 -3.17 -27.55
N THR A 117 -9.29 -4.33 -28.18
CA THR A 117 -10.40 -4.61 -29.11
C THR A 117 -11.41 -5.57 -28.53
#